data_AF-A0A6N7JMF5-F1
#
_entry.id   AF-A0A6N7JMF5-F1
#
_cell.length_a   1.000
_cell.length_b   1.000
_cell.length_c   1.000
_cell.angle_alpha   90.00
_cell.angle_beta   90.00
_cell.angle_gamma   90.00
#
_symmetry.space_group_name_H-M   'P 1'
#
loop_
_entity.id
_entity.type
_entity.pdbx_description
1 polymer ?
#
loop_
_entity_poly.entity_id
_entity_poly.type
_entity_poly.pdbx_seq_one_letter_code
_entity_poly.pdbx_strand_id
1 'polypeptide(L)'
;MSVELTDPKTLEAIGILAGVLDDVTGPDRLECLMAANALRQVVESRSENALLFARQAFESLDGDVRRRVENDATATAVKVMEQAQRRPNPRMVRNAPKSTGNAFLDALNSGGLKTERKW
;
A
#
# COMPACT_ATOMS: atom_id res chain seq x y z
N MET A 1 7.59 -24.53 -6.42
CA MET A 1 8.12 -23.30 -5.79
C MET A 1 7.88 -23.43 -4.30
N SER A 2 8.93 -23.42 -3.48
CA SER A 2 8.80 -23.31 -2.03
C SER A 2 8.51 -21.85 -1.67
N VAL A 3 7.49 -21.62 -0.83
CA VAL A 3 7.16 -20.28 -0.32
C VAL A 3 8.10 -20.00 0.85
N GLU A 4 8.89 -18.93 0.78
CA GLU A 4 9.81 -18.56 1.86
C GLU A 4 9.14 -17.57 2.82
N LEU A 5 8.80 -18.03 4.03
CA LEU A 5 8.15 -17.19 5.06
C LEU A 5 9.10 -16.17 5.73
N THR A 6 10.34 -16.10 5.27
CA THR A 6 11.33 -15.08 5.65
C THR A 6 11.33 -13.88 4.71
N ASP A 7 10.78 -14.02 3.50
CA ASP A 7 10.73 -12.95 2.50
C ASP A 7 9.62 -11.94 2.86
N PRO A 8 9.96 -10.65 3.06
CA PRO A 8 8.97 -9.63 3.36
C PRO A 8 7.88 -9.49 2.30
N LYS A 9 8.20 -9.71 1.02
CA LYS A 9 7.21 -9.60 -0.07
C LYS A 9 6.20 -10.74 -0.01
N THR A 10 6.67 -11.93 0.33
CA THR A 10 5.80 -13.08 0.58
C THR A 10 4.83 -12.81 1.74
N LEU A 11 5.33 -12.27 2.86
CA LEU A 11 4.47 -11.92 4.00
C LEU A 11 3.48 -10.80 3.67
N GLU A 12 3.90 -9.80 2.88
CA GLU A 12 3.02 -8.73 2.40
C GLU A 12 1.90 -9.27 1.50
N ALA A 13 2.23 -10.18 0.57
CA ALA A 13 1.25 -10.83 -0.30
C ALA A 13 0.22 -11.65 0.52
N ILE A 14 0.68 -12.37 1.54
CA ILE A 14 -0.20 -13.10 2.47
C ILE A 14 -1.11 -12.11 3.23
N GLY A 15 -0.58 -10.97 3.66
CA GLY A 15 -1.35 -9.92 4.31
C GLY A 15 -2.43 -9.30 3.41
N ILE A 16 -2.11 -9.07 2.13
CA ILE A 16 -3.08 -8.59 1.14
C ILE A 16 -4.20 -9.62 0.95
N LEU A 17 -3.86 -10.90 0.82
CA LEU A 17 -4.84 -11.97 0.67
C LEU A 17 -5.77 -12.05 1.89
N ALA A 18 -5.22 -11.95 3.10
CA ALA A 18 -6.01 -11.93 4.33
C ALA A 18 -6.99 -10.75 4.34
N GLY A 19 -6.53 -9.54 3.99
CA GLY A 19 -7.38 -8.35 3.94
C GLY A 19 -8.54 -8.49 2.96
N VAL A 20 -8.29 -9.03 1.76
CA VAL A 20 -9.37 -9.25 0.77
C VAL A 20 -10.39 -10.27 1.26
N LEU A 21 -9.96 -11.32 1.97
CA LEU A 21 -10.87 -12.29 2.56
C LEU A 21 -11.77 -11.68 3.65
N ASP A 22 -11.28 -10.70 4.42
CA ASP A 22 -12.12 -9.99 5.41
C ASP A 22 -13.21 -9.14 4.77
N ASP A 23 -12.95 -8.61 3.57
CA ASP A 23 -13.87 -7.76 2.81
C ASP A 23 -14.98 -8.58 2.12
N VAL A 24 -14.92 -9.91 2.15
CA VAL A 24 -15.98 -10.77 1.61
C VAL A 24 -17.22 -10.69 2.52
N THR A 25 -18.32 -10.23 1.92
CA THR A 25 -19.64 -10.19 2.55
C THR A 25 -20.57 -11.22 1.92
N GLY A 26 -21.48 -11.78 2.72
CA GLY A 26 -22.50 -12.72 2.24
C GLY A 26 -22.45 -14.07 2.97
N PRO A 27 -23.04 -15.11 2.37
CA PRO A 27 -23.13 -16.45 2.96
C PRO A 27 -21.76 -17.05 3.32
N ASP A 28 -20.75 -16.85 2.49
CA ASP A 28 -19.40 -17.46 2.64
C ASP A 28 -18.46 -16.67 3.56
N ARG A 29 -18.98 -15.67 4.28
CA ARG A 29 -18.18 -14.75 5.09
C ARG A 29 -17.45 -15.48 6.22
N LEU A 30 -18.06 -16.49 6.83
CA LEU A 30 -17.48 -17.17 7.98
C LEU A 30 -16.20 -17.91 7.58
N GLU A 31 -16.28 -18.67 6.50
CA GLU A 31 -15.18 -19.45 5.94
C GLU A 31 -14.06 -18.51 5.45
N CYS A 32 -14.42 -17.38 4.82
CA CYS A 32 -13.45 -16.37 4.42
C CYS A 32 -12.72 -15.76 5.63
N LEU A 33 -13.43 -15.44 6.71
CA LEU A 33 -12.81 -14.94 7.94
C LEU A 33 -11.89 -15.97 8.61
N MET A 34 -12.26 -17.26 8.56
CA MET A 34 -11.40 -18.33 9.05
C MET A 34 -10.10 -18.41 8.25
N ALA A 35 -10.18 -18.36 6.92
CA ALA A 35 -9.01 -18.31 6.06
C ALA A 35 -8.17 -17.05 6.30
N ALA A 36 -8.79 -15.88 6.46
CA ALA A 36 -8.11 -14.62 6.77
C ALA A 36 -7.34 -14.71 8.09
N ASN A 37 -7.96 -15.25 9.13
CA ASN A 37 -7.31 -15.43 10.44
C ASN A 37 -6.17 -16.44 10.38
N ALA A 38 -6.33 -17.54 9.64
CA ALA A 38 -5.25 -18.49 9.43
C ALA A 38 -4.06 -17.83 8.72
N LEU A 39 -4.28 -17.02 7.69
CA LEU A 39 -3.23 -16.27 6.99
C LEU A 39 -2.54 -15.24 7.90
N ARG A 40 -3.29 -14.54 8.77
CA ARG A 40 -2.69 -13.65 9.78
C ARG A 40 -1.79 -14.40 10.75
N GLN A 41 -2.21 -15.60 11.18
CA GLN A 41 -1.38 -16.47 12.01
C GLN A 41 -0.07 -16.85 11.30
N VAL A 42 -0.08 -17.03 9.98
CA VAL A 42 1.15 -17.25 9.19
C VAL A 42 2.07 -16.04 9.27
N VAL A 43 1.54 -14.82 9.10
CA VAL A 43 2.34 -13.59 9.16
C VAL A 43 2.96 -13.39 10.53
N GLU A 44 2.21 -13.67 11.60
CA GLU A 44 2.67 -13.51 12.97
C GLU A 44 3.70 -14.57 13.37
N SER A 45 3.42 -15.84 13.08
CA SER A 45 4.24 -16.97 13.53
C SER A 45 5.37 -17.36 12.58
N ARG A 46 5.26 -17.00 11.29
CA ARG A 46 6.12 -17.46 10.19
C ARG A 46 6.26 -18.99 10.13
N SER A 47 5.20 -19.70 10.54
CA SER A 47 5.18 -21.16 10.63
C SER A 47 4.68 -21.79 9.33
N GLU A 48 5.43 -22.76 8.82
CA GLU A 48 4.99 -23.58 7.67
C GLU A 48 3.72 -24.38 7.99
N ASN A 49 3.55 -24.84 9.24
CA ASN A 49 2.33 -25.53 9.66
C ASN A 49 1.12 -24.61 9.61
N ALA A 50 1.28 -23.35 10.03
CA ALA A 50 0.22 -22.36 9.89
C ALA A 50 -0.12 -22.12 8.41
N LEU A 51 0.89 -22.12 7.53
CA LEU A 51 0.70 -21.93 6.09
C LEU A 51 -0.08 -23.10 5.47
N LEU A 52 0.20 -24.34 5.88
CA LEU A 52 -0.55 -25.51 5.46
C LEU A 52 -2.02 -25.42 5.90
N PHE A 53 -2.27 -24.98 7.13
CA PHE A 53 -3.64 -24.79 7.62
C PHE A 53 -4.38 -23.69 6.87
N ALA A 54 -3.73 -22.54 6.64
CA ALA A 54 -4.29 -21.45 5.86
C ALA A 54 -4.60 -21.87 4.42
N ARG A 55 -3.73 -22.68 3.82
CA ARG A 55 -3.96 -23.27 2.49
C ARG A 55 -5.19 -24.17 2.48
N GLN A 56 -5.33 -25.07 3.46
CA GLN A 56 -6.51 -25.95 3.56
C GLN A 56 -7.80 -25.16 3.76
N ALA A 57 -7.78 -24.14 4.63
CA ALA A 57 -8.92 -23.25 4.83
C ALA A 57 -9.30 -22.54 3.53
N PHE A 58 -8.32 -22.00 2.79
CA PHE A 58 -8.58 -21.37 1.51
C PHE A 58 -9.13 -22.35 0.46
N GLU A 59 -8.54 -23.55 0.36
CA GLU A 59 -8.98 -24.59 -0.61
C GLU A 59 -10.39 -25.12 -0.32
N SER A 60 -10.88 -25.01 0.92
CA SER A 60 -12.26 -25.35 1.28
C SER A 60 -13.32 -24.33 0.84
N LEU A 61 -12.89 -23.13 0.44
CA LEU A 61 -13.80 -22.10 -0.08
C LEU A 61 -14.37 -22.50 -1.44
N ASP A 62 -15.58 -22.03 -1.71
CA ASP A 62 -16.22 -22.18 -3.01
C ASP A 62 -15.32 -21.66 -4.15
N GLY A 63 -15.39 -22.33 -5.31
CA GLY A 63 -14.55 -22.02 -6.45
C GLY A 63 -14.76 -20.61 -7.01
N ASP A 64 -15.98 -20.08 -6.93
CA ASP A 64 -16.29 -18.71 -7.35
C ASP A 64 -15.76 -17.69 -6.35
N VAL A 65 -15.87 -17.98 -5.06
CA VAL A 65 -15.29 -17.16 -3.98
C VAL A 65 -13.78 -17.07 -4.12
N ARG A 66 -13.09 -18.20 -4.33
CA ARG A 66 -11.63 -18.21 -4.55
C ARG A 66 -11.22 -17.38 -5.74
N ARG A 67 -11.89 -17.54 -6.89
CA ARG A 67 -11.60 -16.76 -8.10
C ARG A 67 -11.82 -15.26 -7.88
N ARG A 68 -12.87 -14.89 -7.15
CA ARG A 68 -13.12 -13.50 -6.79
C ARG A 68 -12.01 -12.95 -5.90
N VAL A 69 -11.63 -13.68 -4.85
CA VAL A 69 -10.56 -13.29 -3.93
C VAL A 69 -9.22 -13.17 -4.65
N GLU A 70 -8.88 -14.08 -5.56
CA GLU A 70 -7.67 -14.00 -6.38
C GLU A 70 -7.61 -12.72 -7.21
N ASN A 71 -8.72 -12.37 -7.87
CA ASN A 71 -8.83 -11.15 -8.67
C ASN A 71 -8.71 -9.88 -7.80
N ASP A 72 -9.43 -9.84 -6.68
CA ASP A 72 -9.46 -8.70 -5.76
C ASP A 72 -8.09 -8.52 -5.08
N ALA A 73 -7.42 -9.61 -4.70
CA ALA A 73 -6.07 -9.60 -4.14
C ALA A 73 -5.03 -9.13 -5.16
N THR A 74 -5.14 -9.59 -6.41
CA THR A 74 -4.25 -9.14 -7.50
C THR A 74 -4.43 -7.64 -7.76
N ALA A 75 -5.67 -7.16 -7.85
CA ALA A 75 -5.96 -5.74 -8.03
C ALA A 75 -5.45 -4.89 -6.85
N THR A 76 -5.57 -5.41 -5.64
CA THR A 76 -5.06 -4.74 -4.42
C THR A 76 -3.54 -4.69 -4.42
N ALA A 77 -2.85 -5.78 -4.78
CA ALA A 77 -1.40 -5.82 -4.89
C ALA A 77 -0.86 -4.81 -5.91
N VAL A 78 -1.50 -4.71 -7.09
CA VAL A 78 -1.15 -3.70 -8.09
C VAL A 78 -1.28 -2.29 -7.52
N LYS A 79 -2.38 -1.97 -6.83
CA LYS A 79 -2.57 -0.65 -6.19
C LYS A 79 -1.50 -0.36 -5.14
N VAL A 80 -1.14 -1.35 -4.31
CA VAL A 80 -0.08 -1.22 -3.31
C VAL A 80 1.26 -0.92 -3.96
N MET A 81 1.61 -1.63 -5.04
CA MET A 81 2.83 -1.39 -5.81
C MET A 81 2.86 0.00 -6.45
N GLU A 82 1.76 0.43 -7.08
CA GLU A 82 1.64 1.77 -7.65
C GLU A 82 1.80 2.87 -6.59
N GLN A 83 1.20 2.69 -5.41
CA GLN A 83 1.36 3.62 -4.29
C GLN A 83 2.79 3.67 -3.77
N ALA A 84 3.46 2.52 -3.69
CA ALA A 84 4.87 2.45 -3.30
C ALA A 84 5.78 3.20 -4.27
N GLN A 85 5.52 3.11 -5.58
CA GLN A 85 6.26 3.86 -6.60
C GLN A 85 6.00 5.37 -6.55
N ARG A 86 4.78 5.78 -6.15
CA ARG A 86 4.38 7.20 -6.09
C ARG A 86 4.89 7.93 -4.85
N ARG A 87 5.30 7.25 -3.78
CA ARG A 87 5.86 7.89 -2.58
C ARG A 87 7.29 8.34 -2.84
N PRO A 88 7.58 9.65 -3.02
CA PRO A 88 8.95 10.12 -3.13
C PRO A 88 9.59 10.00 -1.76
N ASN A 89 10.87 9.65 -1.75
CA ASN A 89 11.69 9.55 -0.54
C ASN A 89 11.56 10.84 0.30
N PRO A 90 11.00 10.81 1.53
CA PRO A 90 10.80 12.02 2.34
C PRO A 90 12.13 12.71 2.74
N ARG A 91 13.27 12.04 2.51
CA ARG A 91 14.62 12.61 2.69
C ARG A 91 15.03 13.60 1.59
N MET A 92 14.33 13.67 0.45
CA MET A 92 14.61 14.68 -0.59
C MET A 92 13.85 16.00 -0.40
N VAL A 93 13.02 16.13 0.64
CA VAL A 93 12.34 17.39 0.98
C VAL A 93 13.10 18.19 2.06
N ARG A 94 14.41 17.93 2.23
CA ARG A 94 15.27 18.71 3.15
C ARG A 94 16.15 19.75 2.45
N ASN A 95 16.19 19.80 1.12
CA ASN A 95 17.04 20.72 0.37
C ASN A 95 16.31 21.59 -0.68
N ALA A 96 15.03 21.88 -0.50
CA ALA A 96 14.46 23.08 -1.09
C ALA A 96 14.71 24.23 -0.11
N PRO A 97 15.55 25.23 -0.41
CA PRO A 97 15.69 26.37 0.47
C PRO A 97 14.34 27.07 0.52
N LYS A 98 13.68 27.00 1.68
CA LYS A 98 12.56 27.88 2.01
C LYS A 98 13.11 29.30 2.00
N SER A 99 12.96 29.99 0.86
CA SER A 99 13.10 31.44 0.77
C SER A 99 12.05 32.05 1.70
N THR A 100 12.46 32.25 2.94
CA THR A 100 11.72 32.91 4.00
C THR A 100 12.37 34.27 4.10
N GLY A 101 12.00 35.18 3.21
CA GLY A 101 12.68 36.47 3.12
C GLY A 101 12.15 37.35 2.01
N ASN A 102 11.10 38.10 2.33
CA ASN A 102 10.73 39.36 1.67
C ASN A 102 10.52 39.31 0.15
N ALA A 103 9.33 38.83 -0.25
CA ALA A 103 8.75 39.04 -1.59
C ALA A 103 8.77 40.53 -2.05
N PHE A 104 8.91 41.46 -1.11
CA PHE A 104 9.03 42.89 -1.37
C PHE A 104 10.38 43.32 -1.97
N LEU A 105 11.49 42.67 -1.58
CA LEU A 105 12.83 43.00 -2.12
C LEU A 105 13.02 42.43 -3.53
N ASP A 106 12.36 41.31 -3.83
CA ASP A 106 12.41 40.67 -5.15
C ASP A 106 11.69 41.52 -6.23
N ALA A 107 10.64 42.26 -5.83
CA ALA A 107 9.92 43.20 -6.69
C ALA A 107 10.73 44.48 -7.01
N LEU A 108 11.66 44.89 -6.14
CA LEU A 108 12.53 46.05 -6.38
C LEU A 108 13.67 45.73 -7.35
N ASN A 109 14.16 44.49 -7.32
CA ASN A 109 15.28 44.06 -8.17
C ASN A 109 14.86 43.78 -9.62
N SER A 110 13.58 43.44 -9.85
CA SER A 110 13.03 43.04 -11.16
C SER A 110 12.53 44.20 -12.05
N GLY A 111 12.72 45.45 -11.61
CA GLY A 111 12.82 46.59 -12.51
C GLY A 111 11.56 47.46 -12.69
N GLY A 112 11.79 48.77 -12.56
CA GLY A 112 11.19 49.72 -13.48
C GLY A 112 9.89 50.40 -13.06
N LEU A 113 9.83 51.02 -11.87
CA LEU A 113 8.86 52.10 -11.66
C LEU A 113 9.43 53.42 -12.21
N LYS A 114 9.27 53.58 -13.53
CA LYS A 114 9.34 54.86 -14.22
C LYS A 114 8.08 55.66 -13.85
N THR A 115 8.22 56.74 -13.10
CA THR A 115 7.41 57.94 -13.34
C THR A 115 8.27 59.19 -13.15
N GLU A 116 8.33 59.92 -14.26
CA GLU A 116 9.03 61.18 -14.46
C GLU A 116 8.40 62.34 -13.67
N ARG A 117 9.26 63.27 -13.21
CA ARG A 117 9.17 64.76 -13.36
C ARG A 117 7.96 65.51 -12.77
N LYS A 118 8.04 66.79 -12.42
CA LYS A 118 9.06 67.86 -12.46
C LYS A 118 8.53 68.96 -11.50
N TRP A 119 9.44 69.57 -10.73
CA TRP A 119 9.57 70.99 -10.37
C TRP A 119 8.41 71.63 -9.60
#